data_AF-A0A1F4Q882-F1
#
_entry.id   AF-A0A1F4Q882-F1
#
_cell.length_a   1.000
_cell.length_b   1.000
_cell.length_c   1.000
_cell.angle_alpha   90.00
_cell.angle_beta   90.00
_cell.angle_gamma   90.00
#
_symmetry.space_group_name_H-M   'P 1'
#
loop_
_entity.id
_entity.type
_entity.pdbx_description
1 polymer ?
#
loop_
_entity_poly.entity_id
_entity_poly.type
_entity_poly.pdbx_seq_one_letter_code
_entity_poly.pdbx_strand_id
1 'polypeptide(L)'
;MQAEAHYELGVMYHERVFESLDLAIAEYEKAVKAKPDYAEAHFHLALSYHTKAKLGTDDKTLYRKAVAAYKLYLKYSPDGELADKAKQNIRALEARLR
;
A
#
# COMPACT_ATOMS: atom_id res chain seq x y z
N MET A 1 15.50 15.64 29.02
CA MET A 1 14.25 16.29 28.57
C MET A 1 14.17 16.58 27.07
N GLN A 2 15.19 17.17 26.42
CA GLN A 2 15.11 17.48 24.98
C GLN A 2 15.08 16.22 24.09
N ALA A 3 15.87 15.19 24.42
CA ALA A 3 15.90 13.94 23.67
C ALA A 3 14.58 13.17 23.77
N GLU A 4 13.96 13.16 24.96
CA GLU A 4 12.67 12.54 25.24
C GLU A 4 11.55 13.25 24.46
N ALA A 5 11.54 14.58 24.42
CA ALA A 5 10.59 15.34 23.62
C ALA A 5 10.74 15.09 22.10
N HIS A 6 11.98 14.99 21.59
CA HIS A 6 12.21 14.64 20.20
C HIS A 6 11.84 13.18 19.89
N TYR A 7 12.04 12.26 20.84
CA TYR A 7 11.61 10.87 20.73
C TYR A 7 10.08 10.77 20.63
N GLU A 8 9.36 11.45 21.53
CA GLU A 8 7.89 11.49 21.52
C GLU A 8 7.34 12.09 20.22
N LEU A 9 7.94 13.17 19.71
CA LEU A 9 7.58 13.73 18.39
C LEU A 9 7.80 12.70 17.28
N GLY A 10 8.91 11.95 17.31
CA GLY A 10 9.18 10.87 16.37
C GLY A 10 8.09 9.79 16.38
N VAL A 11 7.64 9.36 17.57
CA VAL A 11 6.53 8.42 17.73
C VAL A 11 5.24 8.99 17.15
N MET A 12 4.89 10.24 17.48
CA MET A 12 3.68 10.88 16.97
C MET A 12 3.67 10.98 15.44
N TYR A 13 4.79 11.36 14.82
CA TYR A 13 4.90 11.41 13.36
C TYR A 13 4.74 10.02 12.74
N HIS A 14 5.34 9.00 13.37
CA HIS A 14 5.19 7.61 12.92
C HIS A 14 3.73 7.16 12.98
N GLU A 15 3.04 7.37 14.10
CA GLU A 15 1.62 7.02 14.25
C GLU A 15 0.70 7.73 13.24
N ARG A 16 0.94 9.03 12.98
CA ARG A 16 0.18 9.77 11.96
C ARG A 16 0.32 9.19 10.56
N VAL A 17 1.50 8.66 10.22
CA VAL A 17 1.71 8.00 8.92
C VAL A 17 0.87 6.72 8.83
N PHE A 18 0.79 5.94 9.90
CA PHE A 18 -0.05 4.73 9.94
C PHE A 18 -1.53 5.06 9.79
N GLU A 19 -2.03 6.04 10.55
CA GLU A 19 -3.42 6.48 10.44
C GLU A 19 -3.74 6.99 9.03
N SER A 20 -2.83 7.77 8.43
CA SER A 20 -2.99 8.27 7.06
C SER A 20 -3.05 7.13 6.04
N LEU A 21 -2.27 6.06 6.24
CA LEU A 21 -2.33 4.86 5.40
C LEU A 21 -3.65 4.12 5.55
N ASP A 22 -4.18 4.01 6.76
CA ASP A 22 -5.47 3.37 7.03
C ASP A 22 -6.64 4.13 6.37
N LEU A 23 -6.65 5.45 6.49
CA LEU A 23 -7.64 6.29 5.82
C LEU A 23 -7.54 6.17 4.29
N ALA A 24 -6.32 6.18 3.74
CA ALA A 24 -6.11 6.00 2.30
C ALA A 24 -6.62 4.63 1.81
N ILE A 25 -6.32 3.55 2.54
CA ILE A 25 -6.82 2.21 2.23
C ILE A 25 -8.35 2.20 2.21
N ALA A 26 -9.00 2.76 3.24
CA ALA A 26 -10.46 2.80 3.34
C ALA A 26 -11.11 3.55 2.17
N GLU A 27 -10.55 4.68 1.74
CA GLU A 27 -11.08 5.44 0.60
C GLU A 27 -10.84 4.73 -0.73
N TYR A 28 -9.68 4.11 -0.93
CA TYR A 28 -9.45 3.31 -2.14
C TYR A 28 -10.33 2.05 -2.18
N GLU A 29 -10.61 1.41 -1.03
CA GLU A 29 -11.57 0.31 -0.95
C GLU A 29 -12.99 0.73 -1.33
N LYS A 30 -13.43 1.91 -0.90
CA LYS A 30 -14.69 2.50 -1.36
C LYS A 30 -14.66 2.77 -2.87
N ALA A 31 -13.56 3.30 -3.39
CA ALA A 31 -13.41 3.59 -4.81
C ALA A 31 -13.52 2.31 -5.67
N VAL A 32 -12.82 1.23 -5.31
CA VAL A 32 -12.91 -0.05 -6.04
C VAL A 32 -14.24 -0.76 -5.83
N LYS A 33 -14.95 -0.50 -4.73
CA LYS A 33 -16.33 -1.00 -4.56
C LYS A 33 -17.32 -0.25 -5.45
N ALA A 34 -17.16 1.07 -5.58
CA ALA A 34 -18.01 1.90 -6.43
C ALA A 34 -17.73 1.67 -7.93
N LYS A 35 -16.46 1.50 -8.29
CA LYS A 35 -16.02 1.24 -9.66
C LYS A 35 -14.97 0.09 -9.66
N PRO A 36 -15.41 -1.17 -9.80
CA PRO A 36 -14.53 -2.35 -9.72
C PRO A 36 -13.40 -2.40 -10.76
N ASP A 37 -13.56 -1.73 -11.90
CA ASP A 37 -12.60 -1.64 -12.99
C ASP A 37 -11.73 -0.36 -12.94
N TYR A 38 -11.79 0.42 -11.86
CA TYR A 38 -10.95 1.60 -11.70
C TYR A 38 -9.49 1.21 -11.40
N ALA A 39 -8.70 1.06 -12.47
CA ALA A 39 -7.35 0.54 -12.41
C ALA A 39 -6.46 1.35 -11.43
N GLU A 40 -6.45 2.68 -11.52
CA GLU A 40 -5.62 3.55 -10.70
C GLU A 40 -5.92 3.39 -9.21
N ALA A 41 -7.20 3.21 -8.84
CA ALA A 41 -7.58 2.93 -7.45
C ALA A 41 -6.99 1.61 -6.95
N HIS A 42 -6.97 0.55 -7.78
CA HIS A 42 -6.29 -0.71 -7.43
C HIS A 42 -4.78 -0.52 -7.26
N PHE A 43 -4.14 0.28 -8.11
CA PHE A 43 -2.70 0.56 -7.99
C PHE A 43 -2.38 1.28 -6.67
N HIS A 44 -3.13 2.31 -6.33
CA HIS A 44 -2.90 3.08 -5.11
C HIS A 44 -3.30 2.30 -3.85
N LEU A 45 -4.36 1.50 -3.89
CA LEU A 45 -4.70 0.56 -2.82
C LEU A 45 -3.55 -0.42 -2.55
N ALA A 46 -2.97 -0.98 -3.62
CA ALA A 46 -1.82 -1.88 -3.51
C ALA A 46 -0.60 -1.19 -2.90
N LEU A 47 -0.32 0.05 -3.31
CA LEU A 47 0.78 0.85 -2.78
C LEU A 47 0.60 1.18 -1.30
N SER A 48 -0.61 1.54 -0.87
CA SER A 48 -0.91 1.80 0.55
C SER A 48 -0.75 0.53 1.39
N TYR A 49 -1.23 -0.61 0.91
CA TYR A 49 -1.01 -1.90 1.58
C TYR A 49 0.46 -2.29 1.68
N HIS A 50 1.24 -2.15 0.61
CA HIS A 50 2.68 -2.38 0.61
C HIS A 50 3.39 -1.46 1.61
N THR A 51 3.08 -0.16 1.58
CA THR A 51 3.73 0.82 2.45
C THR A 51 3.43 0.53 3.92
N LYS A 52 2.17 0.24 4.25
CA LYS A 52 1.75 -0.13 5.62
C LYS A 52 2.43 -1.41 6.10
N ALA A 53 2.54 -2.43 5.24
CA ALA A 53 3.24 -3.67 5.56
C ALA A 53 4.72 -3.43 5.89
N LYS A 54 5.40 -2.60 5.07
CA LYS A 54 6.82 -2.30 5.19
C LYS A 54 7.15 -1.41 6.39
N LEU A 55 6.30 -0.44 6.72
CA LEU A 55 6.50 0.43 7.88
C LEU A 55 6.17 -0.28 9.20
N GLY A 56 5.25 -1.25 9.17
CA GLY A 56 4.90 -2.08 10.33
C GLY A 56 5.91 -3.19 10.58
N THR A 57 5.40 -4.37 10.94
CA THR A 57 6.18 -5.56 11.28
C THR A 57 6.37 -6.53 10.10
N ASP A 58 6.52 -6.00 8.87
CA ASP A 58 6.65 -6.82 7.65
C ASP A 58 5.44 -7.76 7.45
N ASP A 59 4.23 -7.21 7.59
CA ASP A 59 2.99 -7.99 7.59
C ASP A 59 2.74 -8.68 6.23
N LYS A 60 3.01 -9.99 6.20
CA LYS A 60 2.78 -10.84 5.01
C LYS A 60 1.34 -10.83 4.52
N THR A 61 0.35 -10.59 5.38
CA THR A 61 -1.06 -10.48 4.97
C THR A 61 -1.28 -9.23 4.13
N LEU A 62 -0.72 -8.09 4.56
CA LEU A 62 -0.80 -6.85 3.81
C LEU A 62 -0.02 -6.93 2.48
N TYR A 63 1.12 -7.62 2.44
CA TYR A 63 1.80 -7.90 1.16
C TYR A 63 0.96 -8.73 0.20
N ARG A 64 0.25 -9.75 0.68
CA ARG A 64 -0.67 -10.53 -0.17
C ARG A 64 -1.79 -9.66 -0.72
N LYS A 65 -2.37 -8.78 0.10
CA LYS A 65 -3.38 -7.80 -0.35
C LYS A 65 -2.81 -6.85 -1.41
N ALA A 66 -1.60 -6.34 -1.21
CA ALA A 66 -0.91 -5.49 -2.18
C ALA A 66 -0.69 -6.20 -3.51
N VAL A 67 -0.18 -7.45 -3.50
CA VAL A 67 0.00 -8.25 -4.72
C VAL A 67 -1.33 -8.47 -5.45
N ALA A 68 -2.39 -8.80 -4.73
CA ALA A 68 -3.72 -8.99 -5.32
C ALA A 68 -4.23 -7.71 -6.00
N ALA A 69 -4.12 -6.57 -5.34
CA ALA A 69 -4.54 -5.29 -5.89
C ALA A 69 -3.68 -4.85 -7.10
N TYR A 70 -2.36 -5.06 -7.08
CA TYR A 70 -1.52 -4.81 -8.27
C TYR A 70 -1.91 -5.71 -9.45
N LYS A 71 -2.26 -6.99 -9.20
CA LYS A 71 -2.75 -7.90 -10.25
C LYS A 71 -4.09 -7.43 -10.82
N LEU A 72 -4.98 -6.86 -10.00
CA LEU A 72 -6.22 -6.23 -10.49
C LEU A 72 -5.94 -4.98 -11.32
N TYR A 73 -4.99 -4.12 -10.91
CA TYR A 73 -4.55 -3.00 -11.74
C TYR A 73 -4.10 -3.48 -13.13
N LEU A 74 -3.21 -4.47 -13.20
CA LEU A 74 -2.73 -5.04 -14.47
C LEU A 74 -3.83 -5.73 -15.28
N LYS A 75 -4.86 -6.28 -14.62
CA LYS A 75 -6.02 -6.87 -15.30
C LYS A 75 -6.81 -5.80 -16.05
N TYR A 76 -7.02 -4.63 -15.45
CA TYR A 76 -7.83 -3.55 -16.02
C TYR A 76 -7.02 -2.56 -16.87
N SER A 77 -5.72 -2.47 -16.65
CA SER A 77 -4.80 -1.58 -17.39
C SER A 77 -3.44 -2.26 -17.61
N PRO A 78 -3.37 -3.30 -18.46
CA PRO A 78 -2.15 -4.08 -18.69
C PRO A 78 -1.02 -3.27 -19.33
N ASP A 79 -1.38 -2.27 -20.13
CA ASP A 79 -0.47 -1.35 -20.84
C ASP A 79 -0.51 0.09 -20.27
N GLY A 80 -1.06 0.25 -19.06
CA GLY A 80 -1.11 1.56 -18.40
C GLY A 80 0.26 2.06 -17.98
N GLU A 81 0.36 3.36 -17.72
CA GLU A 81 1.64 4.04 -17.37
C GLU A 81 2.34 3.45 -16.14
N LEU A 82 1.57 2.82 -15.23
CA LEU A 82 2.09 2.22 -14.00
C LEU A 82 2.28 0.69 -14.12
N ALA A 83 2.07 0.09 -15.30
CA ALA A 83 2.15 -1.36 -15.52
C ALA A 83 3.50 -1.94 -15.13
N ASP A 84 4.59 -1.33 -15.58
CA ASP A 84 5.93 -1.82 -15.27
C ASP A 84 6.27 -1.66 -13.78
N LYS A 85 5.82 -0.56 -13.16
CA LYS A 85 5.96 -0.35 -11.73
C LYS A 85 5.16 -1.38 -10.92
N ALA A 86 3.94 -1.71 -11.34
CA ALA A 86 3.13 -2.75 -10.71
C ALA A 86 3.79 -4.13 -10.83
N LYS A 87 4.31 -4.49 -12.01
CA LYS A 87 5.04 -5.76 -12.23
C LYS A 87 6.29 -5.84 -11.35
N GLN A 88 7.07 -4.76 -11.26
CA GLN A 88 8.26 -4.69 -10.40
C GLN A 88 7.89 -4.85 -8.92
N ASN A 89 6.84 -4.15 -8.46
CA ASN A 89 6.36 -4.26 -7.08
C ASN A 89 5.86 -5.69 -6.77
N ILE A 90 5.10 -6.32 -7.66
CA ILE A 90 4.66 -7.72 -7.48
C ILE A 90 5.87 -8.63 -7.30
N ARG A 91 6.89 -8.55 -8.17
CA ARG A 91 8.10 -9.37 -8.06
C ARG A 91 8.82 -9.17 -6.73
N ALA A 92 8.96 -7.91 -6.29
CA ALA A 92 9.62 -7.56 -5.04
C ALA A 92 8.85 -8.05 -3.80
N LEU A 93 7.52 -8.07 -3.86
CA LEU A 93 6.66 -8.57 -2.79
C LEU A 93 6.60 -10.09 -2.76
N GLU A 94 6.50 -10.74 -3.93
CA GLU A 94 6.54 -12.20 -4.04
C GLU A 94 7.87 -12.77 -3.54
N ALA A 95 8.99 -12.06 -3.73
CA ALA A 95 10.28 -12.45 -3.15
C ALA A 95 10.30 -12.40 -1.62
N ARG A 96 9.60 -11.45 -0.99
CA ARG A 96 9.46 -11.34 0.48
C ARG A 96 8.50 -12.37 1.08
N LEU A 97 7.58 -12.87 0.27
CA LEU A 97 6.57 -13.85 0.68
C LEU A 97 7.06 -15.30 0.64
N ARG A 98 8.18 -15.56 -0.04
CA ARG A 98 8.88 -16.85 -0.02
C ARG A 98 9.45 -17.13 1.38
#